data_AF-A0A9X1MQC3-F1
#
_entry.id   AF-A0A9X1MQC3-F1
#
_cell.length_a   1.000
_cell.length_b   1.000
_cell.length_c   1.000
_cell.angle_alpha   90.00
_cell.angle_beta   90.00
_cell.angle_gamma   90.00
#
_symmetry.space_group_name_H-M   'P 1'
#
loop_
_entity.id
_entity.type
_entity.pdbx_description
1 polymer ?
#
loop_
_entity_poly.entity_id
_entity_poly.type
_entity_poly.pdbx_seq_one_letter_code
_entity_poly.pdbx_strand_id
1 'polypeptide(L)'
;MRKARIRRLGALLRAKQKKKNNQANNTAAHEELVEAQWLACMMTYPERLSEEALPLQVFRVPCHRDIYSALLTLHITGDTDQDSQQLLGDLLTYGYDKLTASALIQAVMHSGAQIASISDYAAELRKRLTPEPVELPPDSEIVRLELGSGSSFRTLTTEELFAEQKPREWLLSNFLTRNEPAVIVGPSKTLKSSLAVDLCAALASGGKFLGQFAAEKPVRVGFAGSSQQQQTLTDLTQRWGEARKSAPATENLMWLLTTDDPADPETLGKLRDWITKHELEVVVIDAIRLSSTGKRKQAEALQTLAQCCLDNGATPILCVQTRKEMKPGKLDAAILAGNLDFAQQWLLVNRRQVYAPGSGEHRLWLTLGGYAGQGGEWGVDVDEGRLTGVGQAVPAEMKTDASRAAGTACPTTPTGRRWNTIVHEAEALQDEAERLKDAALDQRMRSRIRLAMTDLGEAHATKLRVRENCGMNGTKFVRAWDRMVAAGEIEKIVNEKQFYYPRYRLITPSVKEKKDAAESTPTIEKNRTRGPGDPKSSTDALKNAPTGRSKRKRSIRVA
;
A
#
# COMPACT_ATOMS: atom_id res chain seq x y z
N MET A 1 69.37 -20.82 -19.52
CA MET A 1 67.90 -20.63 -19.68
C MET A 1 67.17 -20.03 -18.48
N ARG A 2 67.43 -20.43 -17.22
CA ARG A 2 66.70 -19.91 -16.02
C ARG A 2 66.81 -18.39 -15.81
N LYS A 3 68.00 -17.80 -16.02
CA LYS A 3 68.21 -16.34 -15.91
C LYS A 3 67.42 -15.52 -16.95
N ALA A 4 67.24 -16.05 -18.16
CA ALA A 4 66.46 -15.38 -19.21
C ALA A 4 64.95 -15.38 -18.89
N ARG A 5 64.45 -16.46 -18.28
CA ARG A 5 63.04 -16.58 -17.87
C ARG A 5 62.68 -15.62 -16.73
N ILE A 6 63.58 -15.44 -15.76
CA ILE A 6 63.41 -14.48 -14.65
C ILE A 6 63.40 -13.03 -15.16
N ARG A 7 64.30 -12.67 -16.10
CA ARG A 7 64.32 -11.33 -16.70
C ARG A 7 63.04 -11.03 -17.51
N ARG A 8 62.51 -12.01 -18.24
CA ARG A 8 61.26 -11.87 -19.00
C ARG A 8 60.04 -11.68 -18.10
N LEU A 9 59.99 -12.38 -16.96
CA LEU A 9 58.93 -12.21 -15.96
C LEU A 9 58.98 -10.81 -15.30
N GLY A 10 60.18 -10.35 -14.92
CA GLY A 10 60.37 -9.02 -14.33
C GLY A 10 60.05 -7.86 -15.28
N ALA A 11 60.23 -8.03 -16.60
CA ALA A 11 59.79 -7.06 -17.61
C ALA A 11 58.26 -7.03 -17.76
N LEU A 12 57.60 -8.19 -17.75
CA LEU A 12 56.13 -8.28 -17.84
C LEU A 12 55.44 -7.66 -16.62
N LEU A 13 55.97 -7.87 -15.41
CA LEU A 13 55.45 -7.27 -14.18
C LEU A 13 55.61 -5.74 -14.20
N ARG A 14 56.75 -5.21 -14.64
CA ARG A 14 56.97 -3.76 -14.80
C ARG A 14 56.04 -3.14 -15.85
N ALA A 15 55.79 -3.83 -16.96
CA ALA A 15 54.84 -3.36 -17.98
C ALA A 15 53.39 -3.34 -17.46
N LYS A 16 52.97 -4.37 -16.69
CA LYS A 16 51.66 -4.39 -16.03
C LYS A 16 51.52 -3.28 -14.98
N GLN A 17 52.55 -3.05 -14.16
CA GLN A 17 52.57 -1.97 -13.17
C GLN A 17 52.45 -0.60 -13.86
N LYS A 18 53.20 -0.36 -14.94
CA LYS A 18 53.13 0.88 -15.72
C LYS A 18 51.75 1.10 -16.34
N LYS A 19 51.11 0.03 -16.86
CA LYS A 19 49.74 0.12 -17.41
C LYS A 19 48.70 0.41 -16.32
N LYS A 20 48.83 -0.21 -15.13
CA LYS A 20 47.96 0.05 -13.98
C LYS A 20 48.10 1.50 -13.48
N ASN A 21 49.33 2.01 -13.37
CA ASN A 21 49.57 3.40 -12.97
C ASN A 21 49.01 4.40 -13.99
N ASN A 22 49.19 4.15 -15.30
CA ASN A 22 48.62 5.01 -16.33
C ASN A 22 47.08 5.02 -16.30
N GLN A 23 46.45 3.88 -16.02
CA GLN A 23 44.99 3.80 -15.90
C GLN A 23 44.47 4.53 -14.67
N ALA A 24 45.14 4.38 -13.52
CA ALA A 24 44.80 5.10 -12.29
C ALA A 24 44.93 6.62 -12.45
N ASN A 25 45.99 7.09 -13.11
CA ASN A 25 46.20 8.52 -13.37
C ASN A 25 45.11 9.10 -14.28
N ASN A 26 44.66 8.35 -15.30
CA ASN A 26 43.57 8.79 -16.17
C ASN A 26 42.22 8.84 -15.44
N THR A 27 41.96 7.90 -14.52
CA THR A 27 40.74 7.92 -13.70
C THR A 27 40.73 9.11 -12.74
N ALA A 28 41.84 9.38 -12.04
CA ALA A 28 41.94 10.52 -11.13
C ALA A 28 41.73 11.86 -11.86
N ALA A 29 42.37 12.04 -13.02
CA ALA A 29 42.20 13.25 -13.84
C ALA A 29 40.76 13.41 -14.36
N HIS A 30 40.10 12.30 -14.72
CA HIS A 30 38.70 12.33 -15.14
C HIS A 30 37.76 12.68 -13.97
N GLU A 31 38.01 12.11 -12.79
CA GLU A 31 37.25 12.38 -11.58
C GLU A 31 37.35 13.84 -11.12
N GLU A 32 38.55 14.41 -11.19
CA GLU A 32 38.80 15.84 -10.93
C GLU A 32 38.08 16.73 -11.95
N LEU A 33 38.10 16.35 -13.23
CA LEU A 33 37.38 17.08 -14.28
C LEU A 33 35.87 17.08 -14.05
N VAL A 34 35.28 15.96 -13.63
CA VAL A 34 33.83 15.87 -13.34
C VAL A 34 33.44 16.77 -12.16
N GLU A 35 34.26 16.83 -11.10
CA GLU A 35 34.04 17.76 -9.99
C GLU A 35 34.07 19.22 -10.46
N ALA A 36 35.10 19.60 -11.22
CA ALA A 36 35.25 20.96 -11.74
C ALA A 36 34.08 21.34 -12.67
N GLN A 37 33.65 20.44 -13.55
CA GLN A 37 32.54 20.68 -14.46
C GLN A 37 31.21 20.86 -13.71
N TRP A 38 30.97 20.04 -12.68
CA TRP A 38 29.77 20.21 -11.85
C TRP A 38 29.80 21.54 -11.10
N LEU A 39 30.93 21.91 -10.49
CA LEU A 39 31.07 23.19 -9.79
C LEU A 39 30.91 24.39 -10.71
N ALA A 40 31.46 24.33 -11.92
CA ALA A 40 31.29 25.39 -12.92
C ALA A 40 29.82 25.57 -13.31
N CYS A 41 29.04 24.48 -13.42
CA CYS A 41 27.59 24.59 -13.59
C CYS A 41 26.93 25.31 -12.40
N MET A 42 27.29 24.97 -11.17
CA MET A 42 26.74 25.63 -9.97
C MET A 42 27.10 27.11 -9.87
N MET A 43 28.31 27.48 -10.25
CA MET A 43 28.76 28.87 -10.27
C MET A 43 28.11 29.70 -11.39
N THR A 44 27.68 29.04 -12.47
CA THR A 44 26.99 29.71 -13.59
C THR A 44 25.48 29.81 -13.36
N TYR A 45 24.91 28.83 -12.65
CA TYR A 45 23.46 28.67 -12.39
C TYR A 45 23.21 28.37 -10.90
N PRO A 46 23.43 29.35 -10.00
CA PRO A 46 23.37 29.15 -8.55
C PRO A 46 21.99 28.71 -8.05
N GLU A 47 20.91 29.01 -8.76
CA GLU A 47 19.55 28.57 -8.44
C GLU A 47 19.40 27.04 -8.43
N ARG A 48 20.21 26.34 -9.24
CA ARG A 48 20.20 24.87 -9.36
C ARG A 48 20.88 24.18 -8.18
N LEU A 49 21.61 24.91 -7.34
CA LEU A 49 22.28 24.36 -6.16
C LEU A 49 21.27 23.73 -5.18
N SER A 50 20.08 24.32 -5.08
CA SER A 50 18.98 23.81 -4.24
C SER A 50 18.44 22.45 -4.71
N GLU A 51 18.42 22.22 -6.03
CA GLU A 51 17.86 21.02 -6.65
C GLU A 51 18.87 19.87 -6.70
N GLU A 52 20.16 20.18 -6.91
CA GLU A 52 21.20 19.18 -7.17
C GLU A 52 22.29 19.13 -6.08
N ALA A 53 22.05 19.66 -4.89
CA ALA A 53 23.00 19.65 -3.77
C ALA A 53 23.61 18.26 -3.53
N LEU A 54 24.94 18.23 -3.38
CA LEU A 54 25.74 17.04 -3.09
C LEU A 54 26.34 17.10 -1.68
N PRO A 55 26.57 15.98 -0.98
CA PRO A 55 27.32 15.98 0.27
C PRO A 55 28.79 16.37 0.04
N LEU A 56 29.39 17.17 0.93
CA LEU A 56 30.82 17.60 0.82
C LEU A 56 31.82 16.46 0.62
N GLN A 57 31.47 15.25 1.08
CA GLN A 57 32.29 14.04 1.02
C GLN A 57 32.54 13.53 -0.40
N VAL A 58 31.73 13.96 -1.39
CA VAL A 58 31.89 13.49 -2.79
C VAL A 58 33.07 14.14 -3.50
N PHE A 59 33.54 15.29 -3.01
CA PHE A 59 34.65 16.06 -3.60
C PHE A 59 35.99 15.57 -3.04
N ARG A 60 36.82 14.97 -3.90
CA ARG A 60 38.14 14.44 -3.55
C ARG A 60 39.22 15.50 -3.62
N VAL A 61 39.06 16.49 -4.49
CA VAL A 61 40.03 17.58 -4.62
C VAL A 61 39.74 18.62 -3.54
N PRO A 62 40.67 18.89 -2.60
CA PRO A 62 40.40 19.77 -1.46
C PRO A 62 39.88 21.15 -1.85
N CYS A 63 40.48 21.79 -2.87
CA CYS A 63 40.04 23.11 -3.32
C CYS A 63 38.62 23.10 -3.92
N HIS A 64 38.22 22.04 -4.62
CA HIS A 64 36.84 21.90 -5.12
C HIS A 64 35.83 21.80 -3.97
N ARG A 65 36.18 21.04 -2.92
CA ARG A 65 35.36 20.91 -1.72
C ARG A 65 35.20 22.26 -1.01
N ASP A 66 36.27 23.03 -0.91
CA ASP A 66 36.26 24.33 -0.24
C ASP A 66 35.47 25.37 -1.06
N ILE A 67 35.61 25.39 -2.40
CA ILE A 67 34.75 26.18 -3.30
C ILE A 67 33.27 25.81 -3.11
N TYR A 68 32.95 24.52 -3.06
CA TYR A 68 31.58 24.06 -2.86
C TYR A 68 31.00 24.49 -1.51
N SER A 69 31.81 24.40 -0.44
CA SER A 69 31.42 24.84 0.90
C SER A 69 31.11 26.34 0.94
N ALA A 70 31.92 27.16 0.26
CA ALA A 70 31.66 28.59 0.13
C ALA A 70 30.37 28.85 -0.66
N LEU A 71 30.15 28.16 -1.79
CA LEU A 71 28.89 28.28 -2.56
C LEU A 71 27.64 27.94 -1.74
N LEU A 72 27.70 26.89 -0.91
CA LEU A 72 26.59 26.55 0.00
C LEU A 72 26.34 27.67 1.02
N THR A 73 27.39 28.31 1.52
CA THR A 73 27.28 29.40 2.49
C THR A 73 26.59 30.61 1.85
N LEU A 74 27.01 31.00 0.64
CA LEU A 74 26.41 32.09 -0.13
C LEU A 74 24.94 31.83 -0.46
N HIS A 75 24.61 30.59 -0.82
CA HIS A 75 23.23 30.21 -1.11
C HIS A 75 22.31 30.32 0.11
N ILE A 76 22.83 30.00 1.30
CA ILE A 76 22.08 30.14 2.56
C ILE A 76 21.87 31.61 2.93
N THR A 77 22.86 32.48 2.66
CA THR A 77 22.75 33.92 2.96
C THR A 77 21.84 34.66 1.98
N GLY A 78 21.59 34.10 0.79
CA GLY A 78 20.62 34.60 -0.18
C GLY A 78 21.06 35.88 -0.91
N ASP A 79 22.36 36.18 -0.94
CA ASP A 79 22.92 37.39 -1.54
C ASP A 79 23.53 37.07 -2.91
N THR A 80 22.71 37.11 -3.97
CA THR A 80 23.10 36.64 -5.31
C THR A 80 23.82 37.69 -6.18
N ASP A 81 23.81 38.97 -5.77
CA ASP A 81 24.30 40.07 -6.62
C ASP A 81 25.83 40.25 -6.55
N GLN A 82 26.52 39.57 -5.62
CA GLN A 82 27.97 39.68 -5.42
C GLN A 82 28.71 38.33 -5.31
N ASP A 83 28.15 37.27 -5.87
CA ASP A 83 28.64 35.88 -5.72
C ASP A 83 30.14 35.72 -5.92
N SER A 84 30.72 36.34 -6.95
CA SER A 84 32.15 36.16 -7.26
C SER A 84 33.10 36.85 -6.27
N GLN A 85 32.72 38.01 -5.72
CA GLN A 85 33.56 38.71 -4.73
C GLN A 85 33.42 38.08 -3.35
N GLN A 86 32.20 37.65 -2.99
CA GLN A 86 31.95 36.98 -1.71
C GLN A 86 32.58 35.59 -1.70
N LEU A 87 32.46 34.82 -2.79
CA LEU A 87 33.15 33.53 -2.94
C LEU A 87 34.67 33.67 -2.78
N LEU A 88 35.24 34.72 -3.38
CA LEU A 88 36.66 35.02 -3.22
C LEU A 88 36.99 35.37 -1.76
N GLY A 89 36.14 36.15 -1.09
CA GLY A 89 36.26 36.44 0.34
C GLY A 89 36.25 35.18 1.21
N ASP A 90 35.31 34.27 0.97
CA ASP A 90 35.21 33.00 1.69
C ASP A 90 36.45 32.12 1.47
N LEU A 91 36.96 32.03 0.25
CA LEU A 91 38.20 31.29 -0.04
C LEU A 91 39.42 31.88 0.69
N LEU A 92 39.47 33.19 0.91
CA LEU A 92 40.53 33.78 1.74
C LEU A 92 40.44 33.28 3.20
N THR A 93 39.23 33.05 3.72
CA THR A 93 39.04 32.49 5.08
C THR A 93 39.49 31.03 5.19
N TYR A 94 39.45 30.28 4.07
CA TYR A 94 40.02 28.94 3.97
C TYR A 94 41.55 28.92 3.81
N GLY A 95 42.21 30.09 3.81
CA GLY A 95 43.66 30.21 3.80
C GLY A 95 44.29 30.33 2.41
N TYR A 96 43.49 30.47 1.35
CA TYR A 96 44.01 30.79 0.02
C TYR A 96 44.39 32.27 -0.06
N ASP A 97 45.49 32.61 -0.72
CA ASP A 97 45.74 34.02 -1.07
C ASP A 97 44.85 34.47 -2.24
N LYS A 98 44.71 35.79 -2.43
CA LYS A 98 43.81 36.37 -3.45
C LYS A 98 44.11 35.90 -4.87
N LEU A 99 45.39 35.75 -5.23
CA LEU A 99 45.77 35.33 -6.58
C LEU A 99 45.43 33.85 -6.79
N THR A 100 45.73 33.01 -5.80
CA THR A 100 45.42 31.58 -5.82
C THR A 100 43.91 31.32 -5.84
N ALA A 101 43.13 31.99 -4.99
CA ALA A 101 41.67 31.87 -4.95
C ALA A 101 41.06 32.26 -6.30
N SER A 102 41.51 33.38 -6.89
CA SER A 102 41.06 33.81 -8.21
C SER A 102 41.43 32.80 -9.30
N ALA A 103 42.63 32.22 -9.26
CA ALA A 103 43.07 31.23 -10.23
C ALA A 103 42.27 29.92 -10.14
N LEU A 104 41.94 29.47 -8.92
CA LEU A 104 41.11 28.29 -8.69
C LEU A 104 39.70 28.45 -9.24
N ILE A 105 39.05 29.59 -8.93
CA ILE A 105 37.74 29.94 -9.48
C ILE A 105 37.78 29.94 -11.01
N GLN A 106 38.79 30.59 -11.60
CA GLN A 106 38.94 30.61 -13.05
C GLN A 106 39.15 29.20 -13.62
N ALA A 107 39.99 28.37 -13.01
CA ALA A 107 40.22 27.01 -13.48
C ALA A 107 38.94 26.16 -13.49
N VAL A 108 38.12 26.26 -12.43
CA VAL A 108 36.81 25.60 -12.38
C VAL A 108 35.91 26.11 -13.49
N MET A 109 35.75 27.43 -13.63
CA MET A 109 34.90 28.04 -14.67
C MET A 109 35.32 27.68 -16.11
N HIS A 110 36.60 27.40 -16.36
CA HIS A 110 37.11 27.02 -17.68
C HIS A 110 37.08 25.50 -17.96
N SER A 111 36.55 24.67 -17.05
CA SER A 111 36.51 23.20 -17.19
C SER A 111 35.57 22.67 -18.29
N GLY A 112 34.87 23.56 -19.01
CA GLY A 112 34.05 23.21 -20.18
C GLY A 112 32.72 22.56 -19.82
N ALA A 113 32.10 22.99 -18.73
CA ALA A 113 30.85 22.45 -18.24
C ALA A 113 29.67 22.68 -19.20
N GLN A 114 28.85 21.65 -19.39
CA GLN A 114 27.61 21.74 -20.17
C GLN A 114 26.41 21.60 -19.23
N ILE A 115 25.54 22.61 -19.20
CA ILE A 115 24.37 22.62 -18.32
C ILE A 115 23.44 21.42 -18.55
N ALA A 116 23.32 20.95 -19.80
CA ALA A 116 22.51 19.79 -20.15
C ALA A 116 22.98 18.49 -19.47
N SER A 117 24.23 18.44 -19.02
CA SER A 117 24.86 17.27 -18.40
C SER A 117 24.95 17.36 -16.87
N ILE A 118 24.34 18.38 -16.25
CA ILE A 118 24.44 18.64 -14.80
C ILE A 118 24.03 17.42 -13.95
N SER A 119 22.93 16.77 -14.30
CA SER A 119 22.43 15.60 -13.58
C SER A 119 23.30 14.36 -13.82
N ASP A 120 23.96 14.26 -14.97
CA ASP A 120 24.92 13.19 -15.27
C ASP A 120 26.19 13.33 -14.41
N TYR A 121 26.71 14.56 -14.28
CA TYR A 121 27.83 14.85 -13.39
C TYR A 121 27.46 14.57 -11.93
N ALA A 122 26.28 15.01 -11.48
CA ALA A 122 25.80 14.76 -10.13
C ALA A 122 25.62 13.25 -9.85
N ALA A 123 25.07 12.50 -10.81
CA ALA A 123 24.95 11.05 -10.71
C ALA A 123 26.32 10.36 -10.60
N GLU A 124 27.32 10.79 -11.38
CA GLU A 124 28.67 10.25 -11.30
C GLU A 124 29.33 10.52 -9.95
N LEU A 125 29.18 11.73 -9.41
CA LEU A 125 29.68 12.08 -8.08
C LEU A 125 28.97 11.28 -6.97
N ARG A 126 27.65 11.08 -7.07
CA ARG A 126 26.87 10.27 -6.10
C ARG A 126 27.28 8.80 -6.08
N LYS A 127 27.80 8.24 -7.17
CA LYS A 127 28.33 6.85 -7.18
C LYS A 127 29.40 6.63 -6.11
N ARG A 128 30.15 7.69 -5.75
CA ARG A 128 31.21 7.64 -4.73
C ARG A 128 30.69 7.45 -3.30
N LEU A 129 29.43 7.79 -3.04
CA LEU A 129 28.79 7.57 -1.73
C LEU A 129 28.37 6.12 -1.53
N THR A 130 28.32 5.34 -2.61
CA THR A 130 28.05 3.91 -2.50
C THR A 130 29.34 3.25 -2.05
N PRO A 131 29.43 2.71 -0.82
CA PRO A 131 30.64 2.04 -0.37
C PRO A 131 30.93 0.90 -1.36
N GLU A 132 32.09 0.94 -2.02
CA GLU A 132 32.54 -0.23 -2.76
C GLU A 132 32.63 -1.38 -1.75
N PRO A 133 32.07 -2.56 -2.06
CA PRO A 133 32.17 -3.71 -1.17
C PRO A 133 33.64 -4.08 -1.05
N VAL A 134 34.26 -3.67 0.06
CA VAL A 134 35.64 -4.03 0.38
C VAL A 134 35.62 -5.54 0.65
N GLU A 135 36.19 -6.32 -0.25
CA GLU A 135 36.52 -7.72 0.00
C GLU A 135 37.55 -7.77 1.13
N LEU A 136 37.07 -7.93 2.37
CA LEU A 136 37.94 -8.05 3.53
C LEU A 136 38.74 -9.35 3.42
N PRO A 137 40.08 -9.30 3.54
CA PRO A 137 40.88 -10.51 3.66
C PRO A 137 40.49 -11.26 4.94
N PRO A 138 40.43 -12.60 4.91
CA PRO A 138 39.80 -13.43 5.94
C PRO A 138 40.43 -13.34 7.34
N ASP A 139 41.60 -12.72 7.49
CA ASP A 139 42.38 -12.73 8.75
C ASP A 139 42.73 -11.32 9.27
N SER A 140 42.00 -10.27 8.88
CA SER A 140 42.25 -8.93 9.41
C SER A 140 41.59 -8.74 10.78
N GLU A 141 42.44 -8.63 11.82
CA GLU A 141 42.07 -8.26 13.18
C GLU A 141 41.33 -6.91 13.17
N ILE A 142 40.10 -6.90 13.68
CA ILE A 142 39.20 -5.75 13.63
C ILE A 142 39.69 -4.68 14.61
N VAL A 143 40.61 -3.83 14.16
CA VAL A 143 40.96 -2.59 14.86
C VAL A 143 39.83 -1.60 14.60
N ARG A 144 38.94 -1.42 15.58
CA ARG A 144 37.92 -0.36 15.60
C ARG A 144 38.63 1.01 15.65
N LEU A 145 38.88 1.58 14.48
CA LEU A 145 39.19 3.00 14.36
C LEU A 145 37.91 3.79 14.59
N GLU A 146 37.81 4.43 15.75
CA GLU A 146 36.80 5.45 16.04
C GLU A 146 37.07 6.69 15.17
N LEU A 147 36.62 6.66 13.93
CA LEU A 147 36.53 7.84 13.09
C LEU A 147 35.27 8.61 13.50
N GLY A 148 35.49 9.71 14.22
CA GLY A 148 34.48 10.70 14.63
C GLY A 148 33.78 11.38 13.44
N SER A 149 32.94 10.62 12.76
CA SER A 149 31.83 11.11 11.95
C SER A 149 30.57 10.88 12.80
N GLY A 150 29.78 11.94 13.03
CA GLY A 150 28.66 11.95 13.99
C GLY A 150 27.71 10.77 13.80
N SER A 151 27.96 9.69 14.54
CA SER A 151 27.20 8.47 14.40
C SER A 151 25.82 8.73 15.02
N SER A 152 24.76 8.49 14.26
CA SER A 152 23.37 8.59 14.74
C SER A 152 23.02 7.52 15.80
N PHE A 153 23.99 6.70 16.21
CA PHE A 153 23.82 5.73 17.27
C PHE A 153 23.83 6.44 18.62
N ARG A 154 22.70 6.36 19.30
CA ARG A 154 22.56 6.80 20.67
C ARG A 154 22.79 5.60 21.59
N THR A 155 23.76 5.71 22.50
CA THR A 155 23.98 4.72 23.56
C THR A 155 23.27 5.20 24.82
N LEU A 156 22.42 4.36 25.39
CA LEU A 156 21.76 4.58 26.67
C LEU A 156 22.08 3.41 27.60
N THR A 157 22.33 3.72 28.87
CA THR A 157 22.32 2.72 29.94
C THR A 157 20.91 2.22 30.19
N THR A 158 20.77 1.07 30.86
CA THR A 158 19.46 0.55 31.26
C THR A 158 18.67 1.55 32.14
N GLU A 159 19.36 2.29 33.01
CA GLU A 159 18.75 3.31 33.86
C GLU A 159 18.24 4.50 33.04
N GLU A 160 19.05 5.03 32.12
CA GLU A 160 18.64 6.10 31.20
C GLU A 160 17.47 5.65 30.32
N LEU A 161 17.48 4.40 29.83
CA LEU A 161 16.39 3.84 29.04
C LEU A 161 15.06 3.83 29.82
N PHE A 162 15.08 3.45 31.11
CA PHE A 162 13.89 3.50 31.95
C PHE A 162 13.48 4.93 32.30
N ALA A 163 14.45 5.82 32.56
CA ALA A 163 14.18 7.22 32.86
C ALA A 163 13.56 7.97 31.66
N GLU A 164 13.90 7.57 30.44
CA GLU A 164 13.33 8.12 29.21
C GLU A 164 12.00 7.51 28.79
N GLN A 165 11.56 6.44 29.46
CA GLN A 165 10.31 5.79 29.13
C GLN A 165 9.14 6.68 29.48
N LYS A 166 8.62 7.40 28.48
CA LYS A 166 7.38 8.17 28.61
C LYS A 166 6.18 7.21 28.69
N PRO A 167 5.18 7.51 29.55
CA PRO A 167 3.90 6.82 29.49
C PRO A 167 3.33 6.89 28.08
N ARG A 168 2.76 5.78 27.61
CA ARG A 168 2.13 5.72 26.29
C ARG A 168 0.85 6.56 26.32
N GLU A 169 0.74 7.48 25.37
CA GLU A 169 -0.48 8.24 25.13
C GLU A 169 -1.35 7.49 24.11
N TRP A 170 -2.64 7.31 24.42
CA TRP A 170 -3.58 6.65 23.52
C TRP A 170 -4.48 7.69 22.83
N LEU A 171 -4.75 7.47 21.56
CA LEU A 171 -5.79 8.17 20.80
C LEU A 171 -7.15 7.48 21.04
N LEU A 172 -7.14 6.15 21.04
CA LEU A 172 -8.25 5.27 21.43
C LEU A 172 -7.68 4.23 22.41
N SER A 173 -8.18 4.17 23.65
CA SER A 173 -7.59 3.32 24.70
C SER A 173 -7.53 1.84 24.28
N ASN A 174 -6.35 1.22 24.43
CA ASN A 174 -6.05 -0.16 24.00
C ASN A 174 -6.30 -0.43 22.50
N PHE A 175 -6.41 0.61 21.67
CA PHE A 175 -6.74 0.48 20.25
C PHE A 175 -5.76 1.22 19.34
N LEU A 176 -5.50 2.50 19.58
CA LEU A 176 -4.60 3.31 18.75
C LEU A 176 -3.72 4.21 19.64
N THR A 177 -2.40 4.13 19.47
CA THR A 177 -1.41 4.93 20.20
C THR A 177 -1.06 6.21 19.45
N ARG A 178 -0.68 7.26 20.20
CA ARG A 178 -0.18 8.52 19.64
C ARG A 178 1.30 8.37 19.24
N ASN A 179 1.74 9.12 18.23
CA ASN A 179 3.12 9.21 17.73
C ASN A 179 3.69 7.90 17.15
N GLU A 180 2.84 6.90 16.91
CA GLU A 180 3.22 5.66 16.23
C GLU A 180 2.52 5.60 14.86
N PRO A 181 3.25 5.39 13.76
CA PRO A 181 2.64 5.36 12.43
C PRO A 181 1.69 4.17 12.29
N ALA A 182 0.47 4.46 11.83
CA ALA A 182 -0.60 3.51 11.67
C ALA A 182 -0.96 3.27 10.19
N VAL A 183 -1.48 2.08 9.89
CA VAL A 183 -2.01 1.76 8.56
C VAL A 183 -3.40 1.13 8.64
N ILE A 184 -4.30 1.51 7.72
CA ILE A 184 -5.57 0.83 7.47
C ILE A 184 -5.41 0.05 6.17
N VAL A 185 -5.27 -1.28 6.27
CA VAL A 185 -4.90 -2.14 5.14
C VAL A 185 -6.06 -3.03 4.73
N GLY A 186 -6.35 -3.12 3.44
CA GLY A 186 -7.43 -3.99 2.98
C GLY A 186 -7.62 -4.01 1.46
N PRO A 187 -8.31 -5.01 0.91
CA PRO A 187 -8.59 -5.10 -0.52
C PRO A 187 -9.36 -3.89 -1.06
N SER A 188 -9.47 -3.81 -2.39
CA SER A 188 -10.32 -2.79 -3.01
C SER A 188 -11.76 -2.92 -2.52
N LYS A 189 -12.43 -1.77 -2.34
CA LYS A 189 -13.84 -1.69 -1.97
C LYS A 189 -14.21 -2.43 -0.67
N THR A 190 -13.33 -2.41 0.34
CA THR A 190 -13.61 -2.91 1.71
C THR A 190 -13.87 -1.79 2.72
N LEU A 191 -14.38 -0.64 2.25
CA LEU A 191 -14.75 0.52 3.07
C LEU A 191 -13.61 1.20 3.85
N LYS A 192 -12.34 1.03 3.45
CA LYS A 192 -11.20 1.70 4.12
C LYS A 192 -11.39 3.20 4.31
N SER A 193 -11.73 3.92 3.24
CA SER A 193 -11.95 5.38 3.30
C SER A 193 -13.14 5.74 4.20
N SER A 194 -14.22 4.95 4.19
CA SER A 194 -15.38 5.18 5.06
C SER A 194 -15.03 4.94 6.55
N LEU A 195 -14.28 3.87 6.85
CA LEU A 195 -13.78 3.58 8.19
C LEU A 195 -12.80 4.67 8.66
N ALA A 196 -11.95 5.17 7.77
CA ALA A 196 -11.04 6.27 8.05
C ALA A 196 -11.80 7.56 8.40
N VAL A 197 -12.89 7.87 7.69
CA VAL A 197 -13.75 9.02 8.02
C VAL A 197 -14.45 8.84 9.38
N ASP A 198 -14.99 7.65 9.69
CA ASP A 198 -15.57 7.36 11.01
C ASP A 198 -14.52 7.47 12.13
N LEU A 199 -13.29 7.02 11.88
CA LEU A 199 -12.16 7.18 12.81
C LEU A 199 -11.80 8.65 13.02
N CYS A 200 -11.64 9.42 11.94
CA CYS A 200 -11.36 10.85 12.02
C CYS A 200 -12.43 11.59 12.82
N ALA A 201 -13.69 11.30 12.55
CA ALA A 201 -14.81 11.95 13.21
C ALA A 201 -14.92 11.56 14.69
N ALA A 202 -14.62 10.30 15.05
CA ALA A 202 -14.52 9.87 16.43
C ALA A 202 -13.38 10.60 17.18
N LEU A 203 -12.20 10.67 16.59
CA LEU A 203 -11.04 11.37 17.17
C LEU A 203 -11.27 12.89 17.29
N ALA A 204 -11.82 13.53 16.26
CA ALA A 204 -12.09 14.97 16.27
C ALA A 204 -13.14 15.39 17.29
N SER A 205 -14.14 14.52 17.53
CA SER A 205 -15.24 14.78 18.48
C SER A 205 -14.99 14.27 19.90
N GLY A 206 -13.97 13.44 20.12
CA GLY A 206 -13.86 12.66 21.37
C GLY A 206 -14.94 11.59 21.51
N GLY A 207 -15.57 11.19 20.40
CA GLY A 207 -16.67 10.24 20.33
C GLY A 207 -16.21 8.78 20.32
N LYS A 208 -17.00 7.91 19.66
CA LYS A 208 -16.70 6.48 19.54
C LYS A 208 -16.50 6.08 18.09
N PHE A 209 -15.33 5.51 17.78
CA PHE A 209 -15.08 4.82 16.53
C PHE A 209 -15.91 3.53 16.47
N LEU A 210 -16.62 3.31 15.36
CA LEU A 210 -17.59 2.22 15.16
C LEU A 210 -18.68 2.12 16.24
N GLY A 211 -18.87 3.18 17.04
CA GLY A 211 -19.81 3.19 18.16
C GLY A 211 -19.33 2.45 19.41
N GLN A 212 -18.14 1.85 19.38
CA GLN A 212 -17.61 1.03 20.47
C GLN A 212 -16.33 1.63 21.07
N PHE A 213 -15.36 2.01 20.24
CA PHE A 213 -14.02 2.39 20.70
C PHE A 213 -13.95 3.89 20.97
N ALA A 214 -14.01 4.28 22.24
CA ALA A 214 -14.02 5.67 22.66
C ALA A 214 -12.64 6.33 22.49
N ALA A 215 -12.63 7.56 22.00
CA ALA A 215 -11.46 8.41 22.03
C ALA A 215 -11.23 8.94 23.45
N GLU A 216 -9.95 9.04 23.86
CA GLU A 216 -9.62 9.54 25.21
C GLU A 216 -9.98 11.01 25.38
N LYS A 217 -9.81 11.78 24.30
CA LYS A 217 -10.15 13.19 24.21
C LYS A 217 -10.35 13.59 22.74
N PRO A 218 -11.08 14.69 22.47
CA PRO A 218 -11.06 15.33 21.16
C PRO A 218 -9.63 15.77 20.80
N VAL A 219 -9.22 15.54 19.55
CA VAL A 219 -7.91 15.97 19.02
C VAL A 219 -8.08 16.64 17.65
N ARG A 220 -7.11 17.44 17.22
CA ARG A 220 -7.15 18.04 15.88
C ARG A 220 -6.74 17.02 14.81
N VAL A 221 -7.65 16.72 13.91
CA VAL A 221 -7.50 15.68 12.89
C VAL A 221 -7.52 16.28 11.50
N GLY A 222 -6.53 15.94 10.70
CA GLY A 222 -6.55 16.15 9.26
C GLY A 222 -6.92 14.89 8.50
N PHE A 223 -7.78 15.01 7.49
CA PHE A 223 -7.97 14.00 6.46
C PHE A 223 -7.42 14.51 5.13
N ALA A 224 -6.41 13.83 4.58
CA ALA A 224 -5.84 14.11 3.28
C ALA A 224 -6.31 13.07 2.25
N GLY A 225 -6.90 13.53 1.15
CA GLY A 225 -7.45 12.65 0.10
C GLY A 225 -7.41 13.28 -1.28
N SER A 226 -7.94 12.57 -2.27
CA SER A 226 -8.01 13.08 -3.64
C SER A 226 -9.17 14.06 -3.81
N SER A 227 -8.96 15.15 -4.54
CA SER A 227 -10.04 16.08 -4.93
C SER A 227 -11.20 15.40 -5.67
N GLN A 228 -10.93 14.30 -6.39
CA GLN A 228 -11.97 13.50 -7.06
C GLN A 228 -12.92 12.78 -6.09
N GLN A 229 -12.55 12.64 -4.82
CA GLN A 229 -13.36 12.00 -3.79
C GLN A 229 -14.24 12.99 -3.02
N GLN A 230 -14.18 14.30 -3.30
CA GLN A 230 -14.85 15.35 -2.53
C GLN A 230 -16.34 15.03 -2.28
N GLN A 231 -17.11 14.74 -3.33
CA GLN A 231 -18.53 14.42 -3.19
C GLN A 231 -18.79 13.18 -2.33
N THR A 232 -17.94 12.15 -2.46
CA THR A 232 -18.06 10.91 -1.67
C THR A 232 -17.72 11.16 -0.20
N LEU A 233 -16.70 11.98 0.08
CA LEU A 233 -16.31 12.35 1.44
C LEU A 233 -17.36 13.24 2.12
N THR A 234 -17.96 14.18 1.38
CA THR A 234 -19.10 14.97 1.86
C THR A 234 -20.29 14.07 2.22
N ASP A 235 -20.67 13.15 1.34
CA ASP A 235 -21.75 12.17 1.59
C ASP A 235 -21.45 11.31 2.83
N LEU A 236 -20.23 10.79 2.94
CA LEU A 236 -19.80 10.01 4.11
C LEU A 236 -19.87 10.80 5.42
N THR A 237 -19.38 12.04 5.40
CA THR A 237 -19.37 12.91 6.58
C THR A 237 -20.79 13.25 7.04
N GLN A 238 -21.69 13.53 6.09
CA GLN A 238 -23.11 13.77 6.39
C GLN A 238 -23.76 12.53 7.00
N ARG A 239 -23.62 11.36 6.36
CA ARG A 239 -24.19 10.10 6.86
C ARG A 239 -23.70 9.74 8.25
N TRP A 240 -22.42 10.00 8.52
CA TRP A 240 -21.84 9.80 9.83
C TRP A 240 -22.46 10.74 10.87
N GLY A 241 -22.56 12.04 10.58
CA GLY A 241 -23.11 13.03 11.51
C GLY A 241 -24.57 12.73 11.87
N GLU A 242 -25.37 12.31 10.89
CA GLU A 242 -26.75 11.90 11.12
C GLU A 242 -26.84 10.64 12.00
N ALA A 243 -25.98 9.66 11.76
CA ALA A 243 -25.96 8.41 12.53
C ALA A 243 -25.61 8.60 14.01
N ARG A 244 -24.75 9.58 14.32
CA ARG A 244 -24.29 9.84 15.69
C ARG A 244 -25.20 10.79 16.47
N LYS A 245 -26.17 11.45 15.82
CA LYS A 245 -27.02 12.50 16.41
C LYS A 245 -26.24 13.64 17.08
N SER A 246 -24.94 13.72 16.82
CA SER A 246 -24.08 14.82 17.15
C SER A 246 -23.45 15.25 15.84
N ALA A 247 -23.64 16.51 15.47
CA ALA A 247 -22.74 17.10 14.51
C ALA A 247 -21.34 16.92 15.10
N PRO A 248 -20.37 16.33 14.37
CA PRO A 248 -19.01 16.31 14.86
C PRO A 248 -18.63 17.75 15.21
N ALA A 249 -17.77 17.94 16.20
CA ALA A 249 -17.06 19.21 16.33
C ALA A 249 -16.20 19.37 15.07
N THR A 250 -16.80 19.90 14.01
CA THR A 250 -16.18 20.06 12.68
C THR A 250 -14.99 21.00 12.74
N GLU A 251 -14.88 21.78 13.82
CA GLU A 251 -13.75 22.66 14.11
C GLU A 251 -12.44 21.89 14.23
N ASN A 252 -12.48 20.64 14.74
CA ASN A 252 -11.31 19.79 14.91
C ASN A 252 -11.04 18.85 13.72
N LEU A 253 -11.88 18.86 12.68
CA LEU A 253 -11.73 17.99 11.51
C LEU A 253 -11.49 18.80 10.26
N MET A 254 -10.29 18.69 9.70
CA MET A 254 -9.86 19.47 8.55
C MET A 254 -9.61 18.57 7.34
N TRP A 255 -9.86 19.10 6.16
CA TRP A 255 -9.79 18.34 4.91
C TRP A 255 -8.75 18.96 3.98
N LEU A 256 -7.78 18.16 3.54
CA LEU A 256 -6.84 18.50 2.48
C LEU A 256 -7.16 17.66 1.26
N LEU A 257 -7.63 18.29 0.19
CA LEU A 257 -7.96 17.61 -1.06
C LEU A 257 -6.97 18.02 -2.14
N THR A 258 -6.18 17.08 -2.64
CA THR A 258 -5.16 17.32 -3.67
C THR A 258 -5.42 16.51 -4.94
N THR A 259 -4.99 17.04 -6.08
CA THR A 259 -4.94 16.31 -7.36
C THR A 259 -3.64 15.55 -7.56
N ASP A 260 -2.59 15.97 -6.85
CA ASP A 260 -1.22 15.60 -7.13
C ASP A 260 -0.81 14.34 -6.33
N ASP A 261 0.33 13.73 -6.68
CA ASP A 261 0.85 12.60 -5.92
C ASP A 261 1.21 13.09 -4.50
N PRO A 262 0.63 12.51 -3.43
CA PRO A 262 0.89 13.00 -2.08
C PRO A 262 2.36 12.86 -1.65
N ALA A 263 3.14 11.98 -2.28
CA ALA A 263 4.55 11.79 -1.97
C ALA A 263 5.50 12.68 -2.80
N ASP A 264 4.96 13.51 -3.70
CA ASP A 264 5.76 14.49 -4.43
C ASP A 264 6.36 15.54 -3.48
N PRO A 265 7.64 15.96 -3.64
CA PRO A 265 8.29 16.91 -2.73
C PRO A 265 7.53 18.22 -2.53
N GLU A 266 6.92 18.77 -3.58
CA GLU A 266 6.13 20.01 -3.47
C GLU A 266 4.87 19.76 -2.62
N THR A 267 4.21 18.62 -2.84
CA THR A 267 3.04 18.23 -2.07
C THR A 267 3.38 17.92 -0.60
N LEU A 268 4.57 17.37 -0.33
CA LEU A 268 5.08 17.17 1.03
C LEU A 268 5.31 18.50 1.76
N GLY A 269 5.81 19.53 1.06
CA GLY A 269 5.91 20.88 1.59
C GLY A 269 4.54 21.44 1.99
N LYS A 270 3.56 21.33 1.09
CA LYS A 270 2.16 21.72 1.36
C LYS A 270 1.54 20.95 2.53
N LEU A 271 1.84 19.65 2.64
CA LEU A 271 1.37 18.80 3.75
C LEU A 271 1.98 19.27 5.09
N ARG A 272 3.28 19.56 5.12
CA ARG A 272 3.97 20.12 6.29
C ARG A 272 3.34 21.45 6.72
N ASP A 273 3.19 22.38 5.79
CA ASP A 273 2.62 23.70 6.07
C ASP A 273 1.19 23.57 6.59
N TRP A 274 0.41 22.64 6.02
CA TRP A 274 -0.95 22.36 6.48
C TRP A 274 -0.99 21.78 7.89
N ILE A 275 -0.12 20.82 8.23
CA ILE A 275 -0.01 20.25 9.57
C ILE A 275 0.34 21.33 10.59
N THR A 276 1.35 22.16 10.30
CA THR A 276 1.79 23.23 11.20
C THR A 276 0.74 24.32 11.35
N LYS A 277 0.18 24.81 10.23
CA LYS A 277 -0.83 25.88 10.22
C LYS A 277 -2.06 25.54 11.06
N HIS A 278 -2.45 24.28 11.05
CA HIS A 278 -3.64 23.80 11.74
C HIS A 278 -3.33 23.03 13.02
N GLU A 279 -2.05 22.93 13.35
CA GLU A 279 -1.49 22.22 14.51
C GLU A 279 -2.12 20.82 14.69
N LEU A 280 -2.18 20.07 13.58
CA LEU A 280 -2.83 18.75 13.54
C LEU A 280 -2.09 17.76 14.44
N GLU A 281 -2.83 17.00 15.24
CA GLU A 281 -2.28 15.94 16.11
C GLU A 281 -2.34 14.57 15.44
N VAL A 282 -3.28 14.38 14.51
CA VAL A 282 -3.48 13.15 13.73
C VAL A 282 -3.71 13.51 12.27
N VAL A 283 -3.06 12.81 11.36
CA VAL A 283 -3.25 12.98 9.92
C VAL A 283 -3.57 11.64 9.29
N VAL A 284 -4.76 11.54 8.70
CA VAL A 284 -5.23 10.35 7.99
C VAL A 284 -5.12 10.59 6.49
N ILE A 285 -4.39 9.73 5.78
CA ILE A 285 -4.11 9.90 4.35
C ILE A 285 -4.71 8.74 3.57
N ASP A 286 -5.64 9.04 2.66
CA ASP A 286 -6.17 8.04 1.72
C ASP A 286 -5.23 7.84 0.52
N ALA A 287 -4.22 6.99 0.72
CA ALA A 287 -3.17 6.73 -0.27
C ALA A 287 -3.59 5.77 -1.41
N ILE A 288 -4.89 5.60 -1.67
CA ILE A 288 -5.43 4.72 -2.73
C ILE A 288 -4.83 5.00 -4.12
N ARG A 289 -4.31 6.22 -4.34
CA ARG A 289 -3.76 6.66 -5.63
C ARG A 289 -2.29 7.08 -5.61
N LEU A 290 -1.46 6.52 -4.73
CA LEU A 290 -0.01 6.64 -4.93
C LEU A 290 0.33 6.13 -6.34
N SER A 291 0.78 7.05 -7.20
CA SER A 291 0.86 6.83 -8.65
C SER A 291 2.01 5.91 -9.06
N SER A 292 2.89 5.57 -8.10
CA SER A 292 4.06 4.74 -8.35
C SER A 292 3.70 3.30 -8.72
N THR A 293 4.22 2.85 -9.86
CA THR A 293 4.04 1.48 -10.37
C THR A 293 4.95 0.46 -9.69
N GLY A 294 5.92 0.91 -8.88
CA GLY A 294 6.94 0.07 -8.25
C GLY A 294 6.67 -0.19 -6.77
N LYS A 295 6.69 -1.46 -6.37
CA LYS A 295 6.51 -1.92 -4.98
C LYS A 295 7.37 -1.19 -3.95
N ARG A 296 8.66 -1.05 -4.26
CA ARG A 296 9.66 -0.41 -3.39
C ARG A 296 9.44 1.10 -3.33
N LYS A 297 9.22 1.74 -4.48
CA LYS A 297 8.91 3.17 -4.56
C LYS A 297 7.64 3.53 -3.79
N GLN A 298 6.61 2.67 -3.84
CA GLN A 298 5.39 2.88 -3.07
C GLN A 298 5.65 2.79 -1.56
N ALA A 299 6.44 1.81 -1.12
CA ALA A 299 6.81 1.67 0.29
C ALA A 299 7.63 2.87 0.78
N GLU A 300 8.62 3.30 -0.01
CA GLU A 300 9.43 4.50 0.25
C GLU A 300 8.54 5.75 0.33
N ALA A 301 7.62 5.94 -0.62
CA ALA A 301 6.66 7.04 -0.63
C ALA A 301 5.75 7.06 0.62
N LEU A 302 5.22 5.91 1.02
CA LEU A 302 4.41 5.78 2.24
C LEU A 302 5.22 6.09 3.50
N GLN A 303 6.46 5.63 3.56
CA GLN A 303 7.37 5.91 4.67
C GLN A 303 7.70 7.41 4.74
N THR A 304 7.99 8.05 3.61
CA THR A 304 8.24 9.50 3.54
C THR A 304 7.03 10.30 4.01
N LEU A 305 5.81 9.90 3.63
CA LEU A 305 4.57 10.51 4.10
C LEU A 305 4.39 10.37 5.62
N ALA A 306 4.62 9.17 6.15
CA ALA A 306 4.54 8.93 7.59
C ALA A 306 5.57 9.77 8.35
N GLN A 307 6.82 9.80 7.88
CA GLN A 307 7.89 10.56 8.51
C GLN A 307 7.60 12.06 8.48
N CYS A 308 7.09 12.59 7.36
CA CYS A 308 6.68 13.99 7.25
C CYS A 308 5.64 14.38 8.33
N CYS A 309 4.68 13.51 8.62
CA CYS A 309 3.71 13.77 9.70
C CYS A 309 4.37 13.74 11.08
N LEU A 310 5.19 12.73 11.36
CA LEU A 310 5.84 12.54 12.66
C LEU A 310 6.82 13.69 12.97
N ASP A 311 7.61 14.13 11.99
CA ASP A 311 8.54 15.26 12.12
C ASP A 311 7.81 16.57 12.46
N ASN A 312 6.52 16.66 12.14
CA ASN A 312 5.66 17.81 12.44
C ASN A 312 4.70 17.54 13.62
N GLY A 313 4.98 16.53 14.45
CA GLY A 313 4.25 16.25 15.69
C GLY A 313 2.86 15.62 15.49
N ALA A 314 2.54 15.15 14.27
CA ALA A 314 1.27 14.51 13.96
C ALA A 314 1.40 12.99 13.83
N THR A 315 0.43 12.24 14.34
CA THR A 315 0.37 10.78 14.20
C THR A 315 -0.18 10.41 12.82
N PRO A 316 0.59 9.77 11.93
CA PRO A 316 0.10 9.41 10.60
C PRO A 316 -0.74 8.13 10.63
N ILE A 317 -1.85 8.11 9.87
CA ILE A 317 -2.66 6.93 9.60
C ILE A 317 -2.86 6.80 8.09
N LEU A 318 -2.26 5.78 7.46
CA LEU A 318 -2.29 5.64 6.00
C LEU A 318 -3.28 4.55 5.56
N CYS A 319 -4.23 4.88 4.68
CA CYS A 319 -5.08 3.87 4.06
C CYS A 319 -4.37 3.21 2.88
N VAL A 320 -4.06 1.93 3.00
CA VAL A 320 -3.28 1.18 2.00
C VAL A 320 -4.11 0.04 1.41
N GLN A 321 -4.09 -0.10 0.10
CA GLN A 321 -4.75 -1.21 -0.58
C GLN A 321 -3.86 -2.46 -0.60
N THR A 322 -4.44 -3.64 -0.37
CA THR A 322 -3.71 -4.91 -0.62
C THR A 322 -3.42 -5.10 -2.10
N ARG A 323 -2.28 -5.71 -2.41
CA ARG A 323 -1.80 -5.91 -3.80
C ARG A 323 -2.69 -6.81 -4.64
N LYS A 324 -3.31 -7.79 -4.01
CA LYS A 324 -4.15 -8.78 -4.66
C LYS A 324 -5.55 -8.67 -4.09
N GLU A 325 -6.52 -9.02 -4.92
CA GLU A 325 -7.84 -9.38 -4.41
C GLU A 325 -7.66 -10.55 -3.44
N MET A 326 -8.11 -10.34 -2.22
CA MET A 326 -8.08 -11.36 -1.18
C MET A 326 -9.47 -12.01 -1.13
N LYS A 327 -9.49 -13.32 -0.91
CA LYS A 327 -10.75 -13.99 -0.60
C LYS A 327 -11.29 -13.45 0.72
N PRO A 328 -12.62 -13.43 0.92
CA PRO A 328 -13.20 -13.14 2.22
C PRO A 328 -12.58 -14.01 3.31
N GLY A 329 -12.23 -13.40 4.45
CA GLY A 329 -11.51 -14.05 5.54
C GLY A 329 -10.71 -13.05 6.37
N LYS A 330 -10.14 -13.53 7.48
CA LYS A 330 -9.26 -12.74 8.34
C LYS A 330 -7.96 -12.41 7.59
N LEU A 331 -7.41 -11.23 7.87
CA LEU A 331 -6.07 -10.85 7.45
C LEU A 331 -5.14 -10.93 8.66
N ASP A 332 -3.89 -11.29 8.41
CA ASP A 332 -2.83 -11.33 9.43
C ASP A 332 -1.75 -10.27 9.13
N ALA A 333 -0.89 -10.03 10.12
CA ALA A 333 0.20 -9.07 10.02
C ALA A 333 1.24 -9.43 8.95
N ALA A 334 1.25 -10.67 8.42
CA ALA A 334 2.19 -11.07 7.37
C ALA A 334 1.95 -10.29 6.07
N ILE A 335 0.77 -9.67 5.90
CA ILE A 335 0.47 -8.78 4.78
C ILE A 335 1.31 -7.49 4.80
N LEU A 336 1.76 -7.07 5.99
CA LEU A 336 2.56 -5.85 6.17
C LEU A 336 4.02 -6.05 5.72
N ALA A 337 4.51 -7.28 5.83
CA ALA A 337 5.92 -7.62 5.64
C ALA A 337 6.47 -7.12 4.28
N GLY A 338 7.56 -6.39 4.36
CA GLY A 338 8.40 -5.94 3.25
C GLY A 338 7.97 -4.66 2.56
N ASN A 339 6.78 -4.09 2.86
CA ASN A 339 6.34 -2.83 2.23
C ASN A 339 5.72 -1.83 3.19
N LEU A 340 5.33 -2.28 4.38
CA LEU A 340 4.74 -1.46 5.43
C LEU A 340 5.50 -1.66 6.74
N ASP A 341 6.80 -1.97 6.66
CA ASP A 341 7.65 -2.23 7.83
C ASP A 341 7.85 -0.98 8.70
N PHE A 342 7.56 0.21 8.16
CA PHE A 342 7.52 1.45 8.94
C PHE A 342 6.31 1.54 9.87
N ALA A 343 5.23 0.78 9.61
CA ALA A 343 4.01 0.85 10.39
C ALA A 343 4.19 0.11 11.73
N GLN A 344 3.92 0.81 12.82
CA GLN A 344 4.05 0.26 14.17
C GLN A 344 2.71 -0.22 14.74
N GLN A 345 1.61 0.17 14.09
CA GLN A 345 0.26 -0.28 14.39
C GLN A 345 -0.57 -0.41 13.11
N TRP A 346 -1.57 -1.29 13.12
CA TRP A 346 -2.34 -1.64 11.92
C TRP A 346 -3.80 -1.99 12.22
N LEU A 347 -4.67 -1.61 11.30
CA LEU A 347 -6.06 -2.03 11.19
C LEU A 347 -6.22 -2.77 9.86
N LEU A 348 -6.32 -4.10 9.91
CA LEU A 348 -6.51 -4.93 8.72
C LEU A 348 -7.99 -5.18 8.50
N VAL A 349 -8.48 -4.80 7.33
CA VAL A 349 -9.90 -4.86 6.96
C VAL A 349 -10.08 -5.76 5.74
N ASN A 350 -10.91 -6.79 5.88
CA ASN A 350 -11.32 -7.63 4.76
C ASN A 350 -12.78 -8.03 4.92
N ARG A 351 -13.38 -8.59 3.89
CA ARG A 351 -14.77 -9.05 3.96
C ARG A 351 -14.87 -10.37 4.72
N ARG A 352 -15.91 -10.54 5.55
CA ARG A 352 -16.30 -11.86 6.09
C ARG A 352 -17.07 -12.67 5.06
N GLN A 353 -17.82 -11.99 4.19
CA GLN A 353 -18.67 -12.57 3.16
C GLN A 353 -18.52 -11.85 1.82
N VAL A 354 -18.84 -12.53 0.72
CA VAL A 354 -18.87 -11.88 -0.60
C VAL A 354 -19.90 -10.74 -0.58
N TYR A 355 -19.53 -9.60 -1.15
CA TYR A 355 -20.46 -8.47 -1.25
C TYR A 355 -21.65 -8.83 -2.13
N ALA A 356 -22.87 -8.53 -1.68
CA ALA A 356 -24.05 -8.55 -2.52
C ALA A 356 -24.22 -7.16 -3.16
N PRO A 357 -24.05 -7.00 -4.49
CA PRO A 357 -24.21 -5.70 -5.14
C PRO A 357 -25.59 -5.11 -4.88
N GLY A 358 -25.64 -3.82 -4.51
CA GLY A 358 -26.89 -3.11 -4.24
C GLY A 358 -27.48 -3.35 -2.85
N SER A 359 -26.90 -4.22 -2.02
CA SER A 359 -27.41 -4.43 -0.66
C SER A 359 -27.22 -3.19 0.22
N GLY A 360 -26.08 -2.51 0.09
CA GLY A 360 -25.60 -1.52 1.05
C GLY A 360 -25.01 -2.15 2.33
N GLU A 361 -25.02 -3.47 2.42
CA GLU A 361 -24.61 -4.22 3.60
C GLU A 361 -23.21 -4.81 3.41
N HIS A 362 -22.31 -4.51 4.34
CA HIS A 362 -20.93 -4.98 4.34
C HIS A 362 -20.65 -5.71 5.64
N ARG A 363 -20.23 -6.97 5.55
CA ARG A 363 -19.73 -7.74 6.69
C ARG A 363 -18.22 -7.81 6.61
N LEU A 364 -17.52 -7.20 7.55
CA LEU A 364 -16.06 -7.05 7.55
C LEU A 364 -15.41 -7.75 8.74
N TRP A 365 -14.20 -8.28 8.53
CA TRP A 365 -13.25 -8.60 9.59
C TRP A 365 -12.38 -7.36 9.82
N LEU A 366 -12.20 -6.99 11.08
CA LEU A 366 -11.28 -5.96 11.53
C LEU A 366 -10.28 -6.61 12.48
N THR A 367 -9.02 -6.71 12.05
CA THR A 367 -7.90 -7.19 12.87
C THR A 367 -7.04 -6.00 13.27
N LEU A 368 -6.87 -5.77 14.56
CA LEU A 368 -5.97 -4.75 15.10
C LEU A 368 -4.69 -5.41 15.61
N GLY A 369 -3.56 -4.71 15.47
CA GLY A 369 -2.36 -4.99 16.25
C GLY A 369 -1.39 -3.82 16.26
N GLY A 370 -0.44 -3.83 17.19
CA GLY A 370 0.64 -2.86 17.23
C GLY A 370 1.76 -3.23 18.20
N TYR A 371 2.87 -2.50 18.12
CA TYR A 371 4.06 -2.73 18.94
C TYR A 371 3.86 -2.37 20.42
N ALA A 372 2.85 -1.55 20.72
CA ALA A 372 2.46 -1.28 22.09
C ALA A 372 1.68 -2.45 22.76
N GLY A 373 1.54 -3.60 22.07
CA GLY A 373 0.92 -4.81 22.64
C GLY A 373 -0.60 -4.79 22.58
N GLN A 374 -1.20 -3.75 22.00
CA GLN A 374 -2.61 -3.76 21.62
C GLN A 374 -2.84 -4.75 20.49
N GLY A 375 -3.99 -5.40 20.54
CA GLY A 375 -4.43 -6.32 19.49
C GLY A 375 -5.84 -6.80 19.76
N GLY A 376 -6.51 -7.20 18.69
CA GLY A 376 -7.85 -7.75 18.80
C GLY A 376 -8.45 -8.05 17.45
N GLU A 377 -9.52 -8.83 17.48
CA GLU A 377 -10.27 -9.21 16.30
C GLU A 377 -11.74 -8.93 16.55
N TRP A 378 -12.34 -8.21 15.62
CA TRP A 378 -13.76 -7.98 15.60
C TRP A 378 -14.25 -8.27 14.21
N GLY A 379 -15.55 -8.37 14.08
CA GLY A 379 -16.09 -8.07 12.79
C GLY A 379 -17.24 -7.10 12.85
N VAL A 380 -17.31 -6.35 11.76
CA VAL A 380 -17.98 -5.07 11.68
C VAL A 380 -18.99 -5.21 10.57
N ASP A 381 -20.26 -5.15 10.94
CA ASP A 381 -21.35 -5.01 9.99
C ASP A 381 -21.60 -3.53 9.76
N VAL A 382 -21.45 -3.11 8.50
CA VAL A 382 -21.71 -1.75 8.07
C VAL A 382 -22.90 -1.76 7.13
N ASP A 383 -23.89 -0.94 7.43
CA ASP A 383 -25.02 -0.66 6.56
C ASP A 383 -24.90 0.78 6.04
N GLU A 384 -24.55 0.90 4.75
CA GLU A 384 -24.44 2.15 4.02
C GLU A 384 -25.80 2.65 3.50
N GLY A 385 -26.87 1.88 3.69
CA GLY A 385 -28.16 2.08 3.05
C GLY A 385 -28.11 1.81 1.55
N ARG A 386 -29.26 1.97 0.89
CA ARG A 386 -29.38 1.81 -0.57
C ARG A 386 -29.59 3.18 -1.19
N LEU A 387 -28.95 3.41 -2.32
CA LEU A 387 -29.30 4.55 -3.15
C LEU A 387 -30.66 4.26 -3.79
N THR A 388 -31.74 4.70 -3.15
CA THR A 388 -33.06 4.67 -3.77
C THR A 388 -33.03 5.66 -4.93
N GLY A 389 -33.36 5.19 -6.14
CA GLY A 389 -33.22 5.97 -7.37
C GLY A 389 -33.71 7.40 -7.22
N VAL A 390 -32.85 8.35 -7.58
CA VAL A 390 -33.14 9.78 -7.59
C VAL A 390 -34.42 10.01 -8.39
N GLY A 391 -35.53 10.34 -7.74
CA GLY A 391 -36.74 10.82 -8.40
C GLY A 391 -38.01 9.97 -8.30
N GLN A 392 -38.01 8.78 -7.70
CA GLN A 392 -39.28 8.19 -7.25
C GLN A 392 -39.61 8.75 -5.88
N ALA A 393 -40.21 9.95 -5.86
CA ALA A 393 -40.86 10.47 -4.68
C ALA A 393 -41.83 9.39 -4.16
N VAL A 394 -41.50 8.80 -3.01
CA VAL A 394 -42.44 7.91 -2.33
C VAL A 394 -43.66 8.77 -1.99
N PRO A 395 -44.86 8.46 -2.51
CA PRO A 395 -46.04 9.27 -2.24
C PRO A 395 -46.24 9.40 -0.74
N ALA A 396 -46.41 10.64 -0.26
CA ALA A 396 -46.44 11.00 1.16
C ALA A 396 -47.57 10.32 1.98
N GLU A 397 -48.46 9.57 1.34
CA GLU A 397 -49.68 9.01 1.93
C GLU A 397 -49.55 7.60 2.52
N MET A 398 -48.41 6.91 2.38
CA MET A 398 -48.22 5.56 2.95
C MET A 398 -47.41 5.57 4.26
N LYS A 399 -47.77 6.44 5.20
CA LYS A 399 -47.36 6.34 6.61
C LYS A 399 -48.33 5.43 7.34
N THR A 400 -48.20 4.11 7.17
CA THR A 400 -48.92 3.14 8.01
C THR A 400 -48.23 2.99 9.36
N ASP A 401 -49.01 3.12 10.43
CA ASP A 401 -48.69 3.12 11.88
C ASP A 401 -48.02 1.83 12.44
N ALA A 402 -47.35 1.02 11.63
CA ALA A 402 -46.92 -0.33 12.01
C ALA A 402 -45.52 -0.46 12.64
N SER A 403 -44.73 0.61 12.83
CA SER A 403 -43.34 0.50 13.33
C SER A 403 -43.13 0.81 14.82
N ARG A 404 -44.19 0.79 15.64
CA ARG A 404 -44.12 1.29 17.04
C ARG A 404 -43.58 0.32 18.10
N ALA A 405 -42.98 -0.81 17.72
CA ALA A 405 -42.41 -1.74 18.70
C ALA A 405 -41.00 -2.24 18.31
N ALA A 406 -40.02 -1.69 19.02
CA ALA A 406 -38.60 -2.07 19.12
C ALA A 406 -37.60 -1.25 18.27
N GLY A 407 -36.86 -0.37 18.96
CA GLY A 407 -35.60 0.20 18.51
C GLY A 407 -35.71 1.53 17.79
N THR A 408 -35.15 2.57 18.41
CA THR A 408 -35.00 3.95 17.91
C THR A 408 -34.59 3.98 16.43
N ALA A 409 -35.55 4.12 15.52
CA ALA A 409 -35.29 4.25 14.09
C ALA A 409 -34.44 5.51 13.85
N CYS A 410 -33.24 5.32 13.30
CA CYS A 410 -32.39 6.43 12.90
C CYS A 410 -33.05 7.15 11.71
N PRO A 411 -33.14 8.49 11.70
CA PRO A 411 -33.71 9.23 10.57
C PRO A 411 -32.96 8.85 9.28
N THR A 412 -33.68 8.40 8.27
CA THR A 412 -33.11 8.10 6.96
C THR A 412 -32.89 9.41 6.21
N THR A 413 -31.69 9.63 5.66
CA THR A 413 -31.44 10.70 4.69
C THR A 413 -32.48 10.66 3.56
N PRO A 414 -32.77 11.79 2.89
CA PRO A 414 -33.58 11.80 1.67
C PRO A 414 -33.08 10.86 0.57
N THR A 415 -31.81 10.44 0.62
CA THR A 415 -31.18 9.57 -0.38
C THR A 415 -31.29 8.08 -0.05
N GLY A 416 -31.84 7.71 1.13
CA GLY A 416 -31.93 6.33 1.61
C GLY A 416 -30.59 5.75 2.09
N ARG A 417 -29.51 6.54 2.03
CA ARG A 417 -28.20 6.15 2.51
C ARG A 417 -28.04 6.43 4.01
N ARG A 418 -27.30 5.59 4.70
CA ARG A 418 -27.00 5.75 6.12
C ARG A 418 -25.59 5.29 6.44
N TRP A 419 -25.16 5.46 7.68
CA TRP A 419 -23.95 4.86 8.20
C TRP A 419 -24.30 4.22 9.53
N ASN A 420 -24.56 2.92 9.53
CA ASN A 420 -24.80 2.19 10.78
C ASN A 420 -23.76 1.08 10.93
N THR A 421 -23.18 0.99 12.11
CA THR A 421 -22.10 0.03 12.40
C THR A 421 -22.47 -0.82 13.59
N ILE A 422 -22.37 -2.14 13.44
CA ILE A 422 -22.50 -3.11 14.52
C ILE A 422 -21.19 -3.87 14.62
N VAL A 423 -20.58 -3.85 15.80
CA VAL A 423 -19.33 -4.56 16.06
C VAL A 423 -19.65 -5.83 16.84
N HIS A 424 -19.04 -6.93 16.43
CA HIS A 424 -19.18 -8.24 17.03
C HIS A 424 -17.83 -8.72 17.52
N GLU A 425 -17.80 -9.30 18.72
CA GLU A 425 -16.63 -9.98 19.26
C GLU A 425 -16.25 -11.20 18.41
N ALA A 426 -14.95 -11.51 18.33
CA ALA A 426 -14.44 -12.60 17.49
C ALA A 426 -15.08 -13.97 17.78
N GLU A 427 -15.43 -14.24 19.03
CA GLU A 427 -16.06 -15.51 19.45
C GLU A 427 -17.44 -15.70 18.83
N ALA A 428 -18.28 -14.66 18.84
CA ALA A 428 -19.62 -14.69 18.23
C ALA A 428 -19.57 -14.99 16.71
N LEU A 429 -18.43 -14.71 16.08
CA LEU A 429 -18.22 -14.89 14.65
C LEU A 429 -17.69 -16.27 14.28
N GLN A 430 -17.17 -17.04 15.24
CA GLN A 430 -16.82 -18.44 15.00
C GLN A 430 -18.07 -19.24 14.68
N ASP A 431 -19.14 -19.03 15.46
CA ASP A 431 -20.45 -19.64 15.23
C ASP A 431 -21.04 -19.25 13.87
N GLU A 432 -20.95 -17.97 13.50
CA GLU A 432 -21.40 -17.50 12.17
C GLU A 432 -20.59 -18.19 11.06
N ALA A 433 -19.26 -18.25 11.19
CA ALA A 433 -18.40 -18.86 10.21
C ALA A 433 -18.66 -20.38 10.06
N GLU A 434 -18.92 -21.08 11.16
CA GLU A 434 -19.31 -22.49 11.15
C GLU A 434 -20.66 -22.69 10.45
N ARG A 435 -21.67 -21.87 10.76
CA ARG A 435 -22.97 -21.90 10.08
C ARG A 435 -22.84 -21.65 8.58
N LEU A 436 -21.99 -20.71 8.16
CA LEU A 436 -21.75 -20.43 6.75
C LEU A 436 -21.01 -21.57 6.05
N LYS A 437 -20.02 -22.19 6.71
CA LYS A 437 -19.33 -23.39 6.19
C LYS A 437 -20.30 -24.54 6.01
N ASP A 438 -21.16 -24.76 7.00
CA ASP A 438 -22.19 -25.79 6.96
C ASP A 438 -23.22 -25.52 5.86
N ALA A 439 -23.66 -24.27 5.70
CA ALA A 439 -24.56 -23.86 4.62
C ALA A 439 -23.92 -24.05 3.24
N ALA A 440 -22.65 -23.66 3.07
CA ALA A 440 -21.92 -23.85 1.81
C ALA A 440 -21.68 -25.32 1.49
N LEU A 441 -21.39 -26.15 2.50
CA LEU A 441 -21.28 -27.60 2.35
C LEU A 441 -22.63 -28.20 1.96
N ASP A 442 -23.72 -27.80 2.63
CA ASP A 442 -25.08 -28.22 2.33
C ASP A 442 -25.44 -27.88 0.89
N GLN A 443 -25.20 -26.64 0.45
CA GLN A 443 -25.45 -26.20 -0.92
C GLN A 443 -24.66 -27.03 -1.95
N ARG A 444 -23.39 -27.34 -1.69
CA ARG A 444 -22.58 -28.20 -2.56
C ARG A 444 -23.16 -29.62 -2.64
N MET A 445 -23.62 -30.18 -1.52
CA MET A 445 -24.27 -31.49 -1.49
C MET A 445 -25.58 -31.47 -2.27
N ARG A 446 -26.42 -30.44 -2.08
CA ARG A 446 -27.66 -30.25 -2.86
C ARG A 446 -27.37 -30.17 -4.36
N SER A 447 -26.38 -29.38 -4.78
CA SER A 447 -26.02 -29.27 -6.19
C SER A 447 -25.57 -30.61 -6.81
N ARG A 448 -24.84 -31.44 -6.06
CA ARG A 448 -24.46 -32.79 -6.52
C ARG A 448 -25.65 -33.73 -6.64
N ILE A 449 -26.59 -33.68 -5.69
CA ILE A 449 -27.84 -34.47 -5.76
C ILE A 449 -28.66 -34.02 -6.97
N ARG A 450 -28.80 -32.71 -7.19
CA ARG A 450 -29.53 -32.18 -8.34
C ARG A 450 -28.93 -32.67 -9.66
N LEU A 451 -27.62 -32.53 -9.82
CA LEU A 451 -26.92 -33.02 -11.02
C LEU A 451 -27.14 -34.53 -11.21
N ALA A 452 -26.96 -35.33 -10.16
CA ALA A 452 -27.14 -36.77 -10.23
C ALA A 452 -28.58 -37.19 -10.57
N MET A 453 -29.59 -36.45 -10.09
CA MET A 453 -31.00 -36.68 -10.45
C MET A 453 -31.29 -36.29 -11.89
N THR A 454 -30.73 -35.17 -12.37
CA THR A 454 -30.83 -34.76 -13.77
C THR A 454 -30.22 -35.80 -14.71
N ASP A 455 -29.03 -36.31 -14.38
CA ASP A 455 -28.32 -37.29 -15.22
C ASP A 455 -29.04 -38.64 -15.30
N LEU A 456 -29.67 -39.07 -14.19
CA LEU A 456 -30.43 -40.33 -14.15
C LEU A 456 -31.80 -40.23 -14.83
N GLY A 457 -32.39 -39.04 -14.86
CA GLY A 457 -33.77 -38.82 -15.28
C GLY A 457 -34.81 -39.37 -14.29
N GLU A 458 -36.05 -38.86 -14.37
CA GLU A 458 -37.14 -39.21 -13.44
C GLU A 458 -37.48 -40.71 -13.44
N ALA A 459 -37.30 -41.38 -14.59
CA ALA A 459 -37.56 -42.80 -14.74
C ALA A 459 -36.57 -43.69 -13.94
N HIS A 460 -35.39 -43.19 -13.57
CA HIS A 460 -34.35 -44.02 -12.94
C HIS A 460 -33.82 -43.45 -11.62
N ALA A 461 -34.29 -42.28 -11.19
CA ALA A 461 -33.88 -41.61 -9.96
C ALA A 461 -34.46 -42.28 -8.70
N THR A 462 -33.92 -43.44 -8.31
CA THR A 462 -34.14 -44.02 -6.97
C THR A 462 -33.14 -43.44 -5.97
N LYS A 463 -33.50 -43.37 -4.67
CA LYS A 463 -32.61 -42.84 -3.61
C LYS A 463 -31.24 -43.52 -3.63
N LEU A 464 -31.19 -44.84 -3.86
CA LEU A 464 -29.95 -45.61 -3.96
C LEU A 464 -29.11 -45.22 -5.20
N ARG A 465 -29.73 -45.16 -6.38
CA ARG A 465 -29.02 -44.79 -7.62
C ARG A 465 -28.52 -43.36 -7.60
N VAL A 466 -29.30 -42.42 -7.06
CA VAL A 466 -28.84 -41.04 -6.91
C VAL A 466 -27.65 -40.96 -5.96
N ARG A 467 -27.66 -41.72 -4.86
CA ARG A 467 -26.52 -41.81 -3.94
C ARG A 467 -25.26 -42.33 -4.65
N GLU A 468 -25.39 -43.42 -5.38
CA GLU A 468 -24.28 -44.02 -6.13
C GLU A 468 -23.73 -43.05 -7.18
N ASN A 469 -24.63 -42.40 -7.94
CA ASN A 469 -24.26 -41.47 -8.99
C ASN A 469 -23.64 -40.16 -8.45
N CYS A 470 -24.05 -39.69 -7.26
CA CYS A 470 -23.47 -38.47 -6.67
C CYS A 470 -22.11 -38.69 -5.98
N GLY A 471 -21.69 -39.95 -5.79
CA GLY A 471 -20.40 -40.31 -5.19
C GLY A 471 -20.21 -39.83 -3.74
N MET A 472 -21.30 -39.62 -2.99
CA MET A 472 -21.24 -39.12 -1.61
C MET A 472 -21.26 -40.25 -0.58
N ASN A 473 -20.63 -40.02 0.57
CA ASN A 473 -20.76 -40.89 1.73
C ASN A 473 -22.25 -40.99 2.15
N GLY A 474 -22.69 -42.20 2.51
CA GLY A 474 -24.10 -42.49 2.84
C GLY A 474 -24.70 -41.56 3.89
N THR A 475 -23.98 -41.26 4.98
CA THR A 475 -24.48 -40.40 6.06
C THR A 475 -24.68 -38.96 5.60
N LYS A 476 -23.72 -38.42 4.83
CA LYS A 476 -23.81 -37.07 4.27
C LYS A 476 -24.93 -36.97 3.23
N PHE A 477 -25.05 -37.98 2.38
CA PHE A 477 -26.12 -38.07 1.38
C PHE A 477 -27.49 -38.09 2.04
N VAL A 478 -27.72 -38.95 3.03
CA VAL A 478 -29.02 -39.07 3.70
C VAL A 478 -29.43 -37.75 4.34
N ARG A 479 -28.53 -37.08 5.08
CA ARG A 479 -28.82 -35.77 5.70
C ARG A 479 -29.18 -34.69 4.68
N ALA A 480 -28.43 -34.59 3.57
CA ALA A 480 -28.70 -33.61 2.52
C ALA A 480 -29.99 -33.95 1.75
N TRP A 481 -30.21 -35.22 1.44
CA TRP A 481 -31.40 -35.72 0.77
C TRP A 481 -32.67 -35.43 1.57
N ASP A 482 -32.67 -35.76 2.86
CA ASP A 482 -33.85 -35.59 3.71
C ASP A 482 -34.17 -34.10 3.89
N ARG A 483 -33.16 -33.22 3.94
CA ARG A 483 -33.34 -31.76 3.90
C ARG A 483 -33.97 -31.28 2.59
N MET A 484 -33.55 -31.83 1.44
CA MET A 484 -34.13 -31.48 0.14
C MET A 484 -35.57 -31.96 0.01
N VAL A 485 -35.90 -33.14 0.55
CA VAL A 485 -37.28 -33.65 0.61
C VAL A 485 -38.13 -32.77 1.54
N ALA A 486 -37.64 -32.44 2.73
CA ALA A 486 -38.34 -31.57 3.68
C ALA A 486 -38.54 -30.15 3.14
N ALA A 487 -37.60 -29.63 2.34
CA ALA A 487 -37.71 -28.35 1.65
C ALA A 487 -38.60 -28.38 0.39
N GLY A 488 -39.18 -29.54 0.05
CA GLY A 488 -40.01 -29.69 -1.15
C GLY A 488 -39.23 -29.60 -2.46
N GLU A 489 -37.90 -29.72 -2.43
CA GLU A 489 -37.08 -29.71 -3.65
C GLU A 489 -37.10 -31.08 -4.36
N ILE A 490 -37.34 -32.15 -3.60
CA ILE A 490 -37.44 -33.52 -4.10
C ILE A 490 -38.79 -34.08 -3.70
N GLU A 491 -39.53 -34.59 -4.67
CA GLU A 491 -40.82 -35.23 -4.45
C GLU A 491 -40.76 -36.71 -4.80
N LYS A 492 -41.43 -37.53 -4.00
CA LYS A 492 -41.62 -38.96 -4.27
C LYS A 492 -42.72 -39.13 -5.31
N ILE A 493 -42.41 -39.78 -6.43
CA ILE A 493 -43.38 -40.12 -7.47
C ILE A 493 -44.21 -41.31 -6.97
N VAL A 494 -45.53 -41.12 -6.87
CA VAL A 494 -46.47 -42.19 -6.53
C VAL A 494 -46.64 -43.07 -7.78
N ASN A 495 -46.10 -44.29 -7.74
CA ASN A 495 -46.19 -45.23 -8.86
C ASN A 495 -47.48 -46.05 -8.79
N GLU A 496 -48.24 -46.09 -9.88
CA GLU A 496 -49.48 -46.88 -10.02
C GLU A 496 -49.22 -48.38 -10.32
N LYS A 497 -48.40 -49.06 -9.49
CA LYS A 497 -48.26 -50.54 -9.41
C LYS A 497 -47.13 -51.26 -10.18
N GLN A 498 -46.15 -50.58 -10.79
CA GLN A 498 -45.12 -51.28 -11.60
C GLN A 498 -43.66 -51.29 -11.10
N PHE A 499 -43.29 -50.60 -10.00
CA PHE A 499 -41.89 -50.55 -9.57
C PHE A 499 -41.69 -50.90 -8.08
N TYR A 500 -40.72 -51.77 -7.81
CA TYR A 500 -40.39 -52.26 -6.46
C TYR A 500 -39.76 -51.19 -5.55
N TYR A 501 -39.17 -50.13 -6.13
CA TYR A 501 -38.52 -49.06 -5.39
C TYR A 501 -39.17 -47.69 -5.68
N PRO A 502 -39.29 -46.82 -4.66
CA PRO A 502 -39.82 -45.48 -4.86
C PRO A 502 -38.88 -44.64 -5.74
N ARG A 503 -39.48 -43.90 -6.67
CA ARG A 503 -38.80 -42.96 -7.56
C ARG A 503 -39.02 -41.54 -7.07
N TYR A 504 -38.10 -40.66 -7.44
CA TYR A 504 -38.12 -39.28 -7.01
C TYR A 504 -37.88 -38.36 -8.21
N ARG A 505 -38.51 -37.19 -8.20
CA ARG A 505 -38.27 -36.12 -9.17
C ARG A 505 -37.80 -34.87 -8.45
N LEU A 506 -37.00 -34.06 -9.15
CA LEU A 506 -36.72 -32.70 -8.71
C LEU A 506 -37.95 -31.85 -9.00
N ILE A 507 -38.46 -31.15 -8.01
CA ILE A 507 -39.42 -30.09 -8.26
C ILE A 507 -38.60 -28.90 -8.77
N THR A 508 -38.64 -28.66 -10.08
CA THR A 508 -38.19 -27.38 -10.62
C THR A 508 -39.05 -26.33 -9.95
N PRO A 509 -38.48 -25.38 -9.17
CA PRO A 509 -39.27 -24.34 -8.55
C PRO A 509 -40.06 -23.67 -9.66
N SER A 510 -41.37 -23.88 -9.67
CA SER A 510 -42.21 -23.30 -10.69
C SER A 510 -41.99 -21.79 -10.58
N VAL A 511 -41.71 -21.12 -11.70
CA VAL A 511 -41.45 -19.67 -11.73
C VAL A 511 -42.68 -18.85 -11.26
N LYS A 512 -43.74 -19.52 -10.78
CA LYS A 512 -45.03 -18.93 -10.41
C LYS A 512 -45.05 -18.11 -9.11
N GLU A 513 -43.96 -18.03 -8.36
CA GLU A 513 -43.85 -17.13 -7.19
C GLU A 513 -42.81 -16.01 -7.39
N LYS A 514 -42.74 -15.45 -8.61
CA LYS A 514 -42.02 -14.20 -8.89
C LYS A 514 -42.89 -13.16 -9.59
N LYS A 515 -44.13 -12.99 -9.13
CA LYS A 515 -44.90 -11.77 -9.44
C LYS A 515 -44.72 -10.65 -8.40
N ASP A 516 -44.13 -10.93 -7.24
CA ASP A 516 -43.86 -9.90 -6.21
C ASP A 516 -42.36 -9.75 -5.84
N ALA A 517 -41.43 -10.38 -6.56
CA ALA A 517 -39.99 -10.29 -6.26
C ALA A 517 -39.09 -10.48 -7.50
N ALA A 518 -39.35 -9.72 -8.57
CA ALA A 518 -38.52 -9.76 -9.77
C ALA A 518 -38.29 -8.35 -10.36
N GLU A 519 -37.27 -7.67 -9.86
CA GLU A 519 -36.35 -6.91 -10.72
C GLU A 519 -34.92 -7.08 -10.20
N SER A 520 -33.97 -7.19 -11.13
CA SER A 520 -32.51 -7.19 -10.99
C SER A 520 -31.76 -8.49 -10.62
N THR A 521 -31.58 -9.35 -11.63
CA THR A 521 -30.25 -9.92 -11.91
C THR A 521 -29.92 -9.62 -13.37
N PRO A 522 -28.82 -8.90 -13.70
CA PRO A 522 -28.44 -8.68 -15.09
C PRO A 522 -27.71 -9.90 -15.65
N THR A 523 -28.19 -10.38 -16.78
CA THR A 523 -27.56 -11.39 -17.62
C THR A 523 -26.27 -10.80 -18.20
N ILE A 524 -25.11 -11.35 -17.83
CA ILE A 524 -23.83 -11.03 -18.48
C ILE A 524 -23.78 -11.81 -19.80
N GLU A 525 -24.17 -11.15 -20.87
CA GLU A 525 -23.97 -11.59 -22.25
C GLU A 525 -22.48 -11.49 -22.61
N LYS A 526 -21.82 -12.64 -22.83
CA LYS A 526 -20.48 -12.69 -23.43
C LYS A 526 -20.60 -12.59 -24.95
N ASN A 527 -20.70 -11.36 -25.48
CA ASN A 527 -20.49 -11.12 -26.89
C ASN A 527 -18.98 -11.08 -27.20
N ARG A 528 -18.50 -12.14 -27.85
CA ARG A 528 -17.23 -12.15 -28.59
C ARG A 528 -17.50 -11.66 -30.01
N THR A 529 -17.41 -10.36 -30.23
CA THR A 529 -17.26 -9.79 -31.56
C THR A 529 -15.78 -9.81 -31.95
N ARG A 530 -15.44 -10.63 -32.95
CA ARG A 530 -14.19 -10.50 -33.70
C ARG A 530 -14.31 -9.28 -34.59
N GLY A 531 -13.55 -8.22 -34.29
CA GLY A 531 -13.34 -7.10 -35.20
C GLY A 531 -12.30 -7.45 -36.29
N PRO A 532 -12.42 -6.87 -37.49
CA PRO A 532 -11.59 -7.18 -38.65
C PRO A 532 -10.19 -6.57 -38.50
N GLY A 533 -9.20 -7.28 -39.04
CA GLY A 533 -7.80 -6.87 -39.01
C GLY A 533 -7.49 -5.79 -40.05
N ASP A 534 -6.63 -4.86 -39.66
CA ASP A 534 -5.94 -3.95 -40.56
C ASP A 534 -4.47 -4.39 -40.78
N PRO A 535 -3.89 -4.02 -41.93
CA PRO A 535 -2.77 -4.74 -42.53
C PRO A 535 -1.41 -4.32 -41.96
N LYS A 536 -0.55 -5.31 -41.71
CA LYS A 536 0.87 -5.08 -41.41
C LYS A 536 1.64 -4.79 -42.69
N SER A 537 2.27 -3.63 -42.71
CA SER A 537 3.31 -3.24 -43.66
C SER A 537 4.50 -4.19 -43.58
N SER A 538 4.94 -4.62 -44.75
CA SER A 538 6.19 -5.30 -45.04
C SER A 538 7.41 -4.39 -44.81
N THR A 539 8.47 -4.94 -44.22
CA THR A 539 9.85 -4.82 -44.74
C THR A 539 10.74 -5.87 -44.03
N ASP A 540 11.38 -6.72 -44.84
CA ASP A 540 12.77 -7.18 -44.80
C ASP A 540 13.39 -7.70 -43.49
N ALA A 541 14.26 -8.71 -43.43
CA ALA A 541 14.80 -9.68 -44.38
C ALA A 541 15.70 -10.63 -43.55
N LEU A 542 15.85 -11.88 -44.00
CA LEU A 542 17.04 -12.75 -43.85
C LEU A 542 17.71 -12.92 -42.46
N LYS A 543 17.57 -14.12 -41.87
CA LYS A 543 18.68 -15.08 -41.64
C LYS A 543 18.20 -16.35 -40.92
N ASN A 544 18.32 -17.48 -41.63
CA ASN A 544 18.16 -18.84 -41.12
C ASN A 544 19.46 -19.33 -40.47
N ALA A 545 19.38 -19.95 -39.28
CA ALA A 545 20.30 -20.98 -38.80
C ALA A 545 19.67 -21.76 -37.61
N PRO A 546 19.58 -23.10 -37.65
CA PRO A 546 19.01 -23.88 -36.55
C PRO A 546 20.11 -24.39 -35.61
N THR A 547 20.02 -24.07 -34.32
CA THR A 547 20.78 -24.78 -33.28
C THR A 547 19.85 -25.66 -32.45
N GLY A 548 19.77 -26.93 -32.86
CA GLY A 548 19.18 -27.98 -32.04
C GLY A 548 20.09 -28.29 -30.85
N ARG A 549 19.58 -28.13 -29.63
CA ARG A 549 20.24 -28.65 -28.42
C ARG A 549 19.28 -29.58 -27.67
N SER A 550 19.36 -30.85 -28.05
CA SER A 550 18.74 -31.98 -27.34
C SER A 550 19.48 -32.22 -26.02
N LYS A 551 18.76 -32.10 -24.90
CA LYS A 551 19.23 -32.51 -23.57
C LYS A 551 19.06 -34.02 -23.42
N ARG A 552 20.14 -34.79 -23.63
CA ARG A 552 20.22 -36.20 -23.23
C ARG A 552 20.45 -36.31 -21.71
N LYS A 553 19.47 -36.87 -21.01
CA LYS A 553 19.64 -37.45 -19.66
C LYS A 553 20.44 -38.75 -19.80
N ARG A 554 21.62 -38.84 -19.17
CA ARG A 554 22.31 -40.11 -18.93
C ARG A 554 21.90 -40.62 -17.54
N SER A 555 21.16 -41.71 -17.54
CA SER A 555 20.97 -42.60 -16.40
C SER A 555 22.18 -43.54 -16.31
N ILE A 556 22.89 -43.48 -15.20
CA ILE A 556 23.89 -44.47 -14.79
C ILE A 556 23.12 -45.69 -14.26
N ARG A 557 23.41 -46.88 -14.79
CA ARG A 557 23.11 -48.17 -14.14
C ARG A 557 24.39 -48.99 -14.12
N VAL A 558 24.61 -49.53 -12.92
CA VAL A 558 25.66 -50.45 -12.51
C VAL A 558 25.42 -51.83 -13.12
N ALA A 559 26.45 -52.39 -13.74
CA ALA A 559 26.89 -53.80 -13.72
C ALA A 559 28.03 -53.95 -14.74
#